data_AF-A0A6B8RSB3-F1
#
_entry.id   AF-A0A6B8RSB3-F1
#
_cell.length_a   1.000
_cell.length_b   1.000
_cell.length_c   1.000
_cell.angle_alpha   90.00
_cell.angle_beta   90.00
_cell.angle_gamma   90.00
#
_symmetry.space_group_name_H-M   'P 1'
#
loop_
_entity.id
_entity.type
_entity.pdbx_description
1 polymer ?
#
loop_
_entity_poly.entity_id
_entity_poly.type
_entity_poly.pdbx_seq_one_letter_code
_entity_poly.pdbx_strand_id
1 'polypeptide(L)'
;MRIKRMHWIIIIILLVITTSACNKTKELSEPIEIHFQSTSTKSMSSGGPMGDPINDAIANYHKLNPLITIILDYLPESLMKQIDVNGEPMTSIMFTFEDMVKLLESNAPPDIISISPGDLPLAESKDLLYNLLQISGAKKMDINKQILDLATINGKLLTLPYAANPNAIFFNKNIFDEAHIPYPQGDWTWEEFRDVSKKLGATPIPMLT
;
A
#
# COMPACT_ATOMS: atom_id res chain seq x y z
N MET A 1 -14.93 62.03 -26.04
CA MET A 1 -14.10 60.81 -26.15
C MET A 1 -13.97 60.02 -24.81
N ARG A 2 -15.01 60.00 -23.94
CA ARG A 2 -14.92 59.48 -22.55
C ARG A 2 -15.77 58.22 -22.28
N ILE A 3 -16.63 57.83 -23.22
CA ILE A 3 -17.61 56.72 -23.04
C ILE A 3 -17.01 55.35 -23.40
N LYS A 4 -16.05 55.29 -24.34
CA LYS A 4 -15.44 54.01 -24.75
C LYS A 4 -14.54 53.38 -23.67
N ARG A 5 -13.85 54.17 -22.84
CA ARG A 5 -13.03 53.64 -21.72
C ARG A 5 -13.86 53.05 -20.58
N MET A 6 -15.09 53.54 -20.37
CA MET A 6 -15.96 53.07 -19.28
C MET A 6 -16.57 51.68 -19.59
N HIS A 7 -16.82 51.39 -20.87
CA HIS A 7 -17.31 50.07 -21.30
C HIS A 7 -16.25 48.98 -21.13
N TRP A 8 -14.97 49.29 -21.40
CA TRP A 8 -13.87 48.34 -21.18
C TRP A 8 -13.65 48.01 -19.70
N ILE A 9 -13.82 48.98 -18.80
CA ILE A 9 -13.67 48.75 -17.36
C ILE A 9 -14.83 47.90 -16.80
N ILE A 10 -16.06 48.12 -17.27
CA ILE A 10 -17.23 47.32 -16.88
C ILE A 10 -17.11 45.88 -17.39
N ILE A 11 -16.61 45.67 -18.62
CA ILE A 11 -16.37 44.32 -19.17
C ILE A 11 -15.28 43.59 -18.40
N ILE A 12 -14.20 44.27 -18.00
CA ILE A 12 -13.12 43.67 -17.20
C ILE A 12 -13.61 43.32 -15.79
N ILE A 13 -14.43 44.17 -15.16
CA ILE A 13 -15.01 43.89 -13.84
C ILE A 13 -16.01 42.71 -13.92
N LEU A 14 -16.82 42.61 -14.98
CA LEU A 14 -17.70 41.46 -15.22
C LEU A 14 -16.92 40.16 -15.49
N LEU A 15 -15.73 40.24 -16.12
CA LEU A 15 -14.85 39.08 -16.32
C LEU A 15 -14.15 38.62 -15.03
N VAL A 16 -13.91 39.53 -14.07
CA VAL A 16 -13.27 39.22 -12.78
C VAL A 16 -14.28 38.65 -11.77
N ILE A 17 -15.58 38.93 -11.93
CA ILE A 17 -16.62 38.37 -11.06
C ILE A 17 -16.95 36.91 -11.41
N THR A 18 -16.68 36.44 -12.64
CA THR A 18 -16.89 35.02 -13.00
C THR A 18 -15.75 34.10 -12.58
N THR A 19 -14.60 34.62 -12.14
CA THR A 19 -13.51 33.81 -11.56
C THR A 19 -13.62 33.61 -10.06
N SER A 20 -14.67 34.15 -9.41
CA SER A 20 -15.08 33.68 -8.07
C SER A 20 -15.85 32.36 -8.19
N ALA A 21 -15.22 31.36 -8.80
CA ALA A 21 -15.68 30.00 -8.71
C ALA A 21 -15.31 29.49 -7.31
N CYS A 22 -16.35 29.38 -6.48
CA CYS A 22 -16.36 28.74 -5.18
C CYS A 22 -15.32 27.62 -5.04
N ASN A 23 -14.54 27.70 -3.97
CA ASN A 23 -13.72 26.62 -3.42
C ASN A 23 -14.59 25.50 -2.79
N LYS A 24 -15.71 25.15 -3.43
CA LYS A 24 -16.54 23.99 -3.10
C LYS A 24 -15.97 22.81 -3.87
N THR A 25 -15.52 21.79 -3.16
CA THR A 25 -15.22 20.47 -3.70
C THR A 25 -16.30 20.11 -4.72
N LYS A 26 -15.92 19.90 -5.98
CA LYS A 26 -16.85 19.58 -7.05
C LYS A 26 -17.56 18.28 -6.64
N GLU A 27 -18.85 18.35 -6.30
CA GLU A 27 -19.61 17.14 -6.01
C GLU A 27 -19.65 16.27 -7.27
N LEU A 28 -19.35 14.99 -7.12
CA LEU A 28 -19.40 14.02 -8.21
C LEU A 28 -20.83 13.99 -8.78
N SER A 29 -20.95 14.23 -10.08
CA SER A 29 -22.23 14.28 -10.78
C SER A 29 -22.56 13.01 -11.56
N GLU A 30 -21.58 12.13 -11.77
CA GLU A 30 -21.70 10.91 -12.58
C GLU A 30 -20.95 9.75 -11.89
N PRO A 31 -21.38 8.49 -12.09
CA PRO A 31 -20.65 7.33 -11.60
C PRO A 31 -19.24 7.27 -12.19
N ILE A 32 -18.26 6.93 -11.36
CA ILE A 32 -16.88 6.70 -11.79
C ILE A 32 -16.40 5.32 -11.33
N GLU A 33 -15.52 4.73 -12.13
CA GLU A 33 -14.81 3.50 -11.81
C GLU A 33 -13.37 3.86 -11.40
N ILE A 34 -12.88 3.23 -10.33
CA ILE A 34 -11.50 3.33 -9.87
C ILE A 34 -10.92 1.92 -9.83
N HIS A 35 -9.86 1.72 -10.60
CA HIS A 35 -9.15 0.45 -10.70
C HIS A 35 -8.07 0.35 -9.62
N PHE A 36 -8.22 -0.62 -8.72
CA PHE A 36 -7.24 -0.95 -7.70
C PHE A 36 -6.57 -2.28 -8.05
N GLN A 37 -5.28 -2.22 -8.38
CA GLN A 37 -4.45 -3.39 -8.61
C GLN A 37 -4.13 -4.13 -7.30
N SER A 38 -4.64 -5.36 -7.17
CA SER A 38 -4.26 -6.30 -6.12
C SER A 38 -2.84 -6.82 -6.33
N THR A 39 -2.15 -7.14 -5.22
CA THR A 39 -0.86 -7.85 -5.22
C THR A 39 -1.03 -9.37 -5.28
N SER A 40 -2.26 -9.87 -5.31
CA SER A 40 -2.58 -11.29 -5.34
C SER A 40 -3.30 -11.69 -6.62
N THR A 41 -3.32 -12.99 -6.89
CA THR A 41 -4.30 -13.56 -7.81
C THR A 41 -5.65 -13.71 -7.11
N LYS A 42 -6.71 -13.97 -7.89
CA LYS A 42 -8.06 -14.12 -7.36
C LYS A 42 -8.20 -15.38 -6.50
N SER A 43 -7.53 -16.46 -6.90
CA SER A 43 -7.52 -17.71 -6.12
C SER A 43 -6.85 -17.54 -4.75
N MET A 44 -5.79 -16.72 -4.67
CA MET A 44 -5.06 -16.47 -3.43
C MET A 44 -5.73 -15.46 -2.50
N SER A 45 -6.56 -14.55 -3.00
CA SER A 45 -7.28 -13.57 -2.16
C SER A 45 -8.49 -14.16 -1.45
N SER A 46 -9.10 -15.22 -1.99
CA SER A 46 -10.32 -15.78 -1.42
C SER A 46 -10.06 -16.79 -0.30
N GLY A 47 -10.62 -16.56 0.89
CA GLY A 47 -11.04 -17.65 1.79
C GLY A 47 -10.10 -18.06 2.93
N GLY A 48 -9.23 -17.17 3.42
CA GLY A 48 -8.52 -17.40 4.68
C GLY A 48 -9.43 -17.26 5.92
N PRO A 49 -9.07 -17.86 7.08
CA PRO A 49 -9.82 -17.71 8.34
C PRO A 49 -9.88 -16.27 8.89
N MET A 50 -9.05 -15.37 8.34
CA MET A 50 -9.00 -13.95 8.68
C MET A 50 -9.94 -13.07 7.82
N GLY A 51 -10.67 -13.65 6.85
CA GLY A 51 -11.52 -12.91 5.92
C GLY A 51 -10.74 -12.22 4.78
N ASP A 52 -11.44 -11.40 4.01
CA ASP A 52 -10.87 -10.59 2.92
C ASP A 52 -11.02 -9.09 3.25
N PRO A 53 -10.06 -8.52 4.00
CA PRO A 53 -10.19 -7.16 4.52
C PRO A 53 -10.25 -6.10 3.42
N ILE A 54 -9.71 -6.37 2.23
CA ILE A 54 -9.76 -5.44 1.10
C ILE A 54 -11.18 -5.42 0.53
N ASN A 55 -11.79 -6.59 0.29
CA ASN A 55 -13.17 -6.64 -0.18
C ASN A 55 -14.17 -6.06 0.85
N ASP A 56 -13.93 -6.28 2.15
CA ASP A 56 -14.73 -5.65 3.21
C ASP A 56 -14.58 -4.12 3.21
N ALA A 57 -13.36 -3.61 3.04
CA ALA A 57 -13.09 -2.18 2.92
C ALA A 57 -13.77 -1.58 1.68
N ILE A 58 -13.70 -2.25 0.54
CA ILE A 58 -14.37 -1.86 -0.71
C ILE A 58 -15.88 -1.79 -0.50
N ALA A 59 -16.49 -2.83 0.08
CA ALA A 59 -17.92 -2.88 0.33
C ALA A 59 -18.38 -1.76 1.27
N ASN A 60 -17.58 -1.42 2.29
CA ASN A 60 -17.87 -0.29 3.17
C ASN A 60 -17.68 1.06 2.46
N TYR A 61 -16.67 1.18 1.59
CA TYR A 61 -16.43 2.38 0.80
C TYR A 61 -17.60 2.67 -0.15
N HIS A 62 -18.15 1.66 -0.82
CA HIS A 62 -19.31 1.82 -1.72
C HIS A 62 -20.57 2.29 -0.98
N LYS A 63 -20.79 1.84 0.26
CA LYS A 63 -21.92 2.32 1.09
C LYS A 63 -21.83 3.83 1.36
N LEU A 64 -20.61 4.33 1.54
CA LEU A 64 -20.35 5.74 1.82
C LEU A 64 -20.26 6.59 0.54
N ASN A 65 -19.88 5.98 -0.58
CA ASN A 65 -19.60 6.65 -1.85
C ASN A 65 -20.33 5.94 -3.01
N PRO A 66 -21.67 6.06 -3.11
CA PRO A 66 -22.47 5.28 -4.06
C PRO A 66 -22.23 5.63 -5.54
N LEU A 67 -21.56 6.74 -5.84
CA LEU A 67 -21.15 7.11 -7.20
C LEU A 67 -19.74 6.63 -7.55
N ILE A 68 -19.03 5.97 -6.64
CA ILE A 68 -17.68 5.47 -6.89
C ILE A 68 -17.69 3.95 -6.80
N THR A 69 -17.41 3.31 -7.92
CA THR A 69 -17.17 1.87 -7.98
C THR A 69 -15.67 1.64 -7.90
N ILE A 70 -15.25 0.78 -6.97
CA ILE A 70 -13.87 0.29 -6.90
C ILE A 70 -13.85 -1.07 -7.57
N ILE A 71 -13.02 -1.22 -8.60
CA ILE A 71 -12.77 -2.46 -9.30
C ILE A 71 -11.44 -3.02 -8.78
N LEU A 72 -11.47 -4.21 -8.20
CA LEU A 72 -10.26 -4.88 -7.72
C LEU A 72 -9.70 -5.77 -8.84
N ASP A 73 -8.61 -5.32 -9.46
CA ASP A 73 -7.93 -6.02 -10.53
C ASP A 73 -6.91 -7.01 -9.95
N TYR A 74 -7.09 -8.30 -10.24
CA TYR A 74 -6.20 -9.34 -9.75
C TYR A 74 -5.05 -9.61 -10.72
N LEU A 75 -3.90 -9.99 -10.17
CA LEU A 75 -2.82 -10.51 -10.99
C LEU A 75 -3.24 -11.81 -11.68
N PRO A 76 -2.77 -12.08 -12.90
CA PRO A 76 -3.12 -13.32 -13.60
C PRO A 76 -2.52 -14.54 -12.91
N GLU A 77 -3.28 -15.63 -12.87
CA GLU A 77 -2.89 -16.91 -12.26
C GLU A 77 -1.58 -17.49 -12.85
N SER A 78 -1.22 -17.09 -14.07
CA SER A 78 0.02 -17.50 -14.75
C SER A 78 1.31 -17.03 -14.06
N LEU A 79 1.22 -16.00 -13.21
CA LEU A 79 2.34 -15.50 -12.40
C LEU A 79 2.60 -16.35 -11.15
N MET A 80 1.69 -17.26 -10.78
CA MET A 80 1.95 -18.20 -9.70
C MET A 80 2.97 -19.25 -10.15
N LYS A 81 4.01 -19.43 -9.35
CA LYS A 81 5.03 -20.47 -9.53
C LYS A 81 5.20 -21.28 -8.24
N GLN A 82 5.40 -22.58 -8.40
CA GLN A 82 5.92 -23.40 -7.32
C GLN A 82 7.42 -23.14 -7.20
N ILE A 83 7.86 -22.80 -6.00
CA ILE A 83 9.25 -22.65 -5.62
C ILE A 83 9.56 -23.63 -4.50
N ASP A 84 10.79 -24.15 -4.48
CA ASP A 84 11.28 -24.97 -3.39
C ASP A 84 11.84 -24.05 -2.30
N VAL A 85 11.34 -24.17 -1.08
CA VAL A 85 11.89 -23.53 0.10
C VAL A 85 12.33 -24.61 1.07
N ASN A 86 13.62 -24.92 1.07
CA ASN A 86 14.25 -25.91 1.94
C ASN A 86 13.67 -27.34 1.79
N GLY A 87 13.32 -27.74 0.57
CA GLY A 87 12.72 -29.04 0.24
C GLY A 87 11.19 -29.06 0.30
N GLU A 88 10.56 -27.96 0.71
CA GLU A 88 9.11 -27.84 0.78
C GLU A 88 8.57 -26.98 -0.38
N PRO A 89 7.58 -27.48 -1.15
CA PRO A 89 6.98 -26.70 -2.22
C PRO A 89 6.13 -25.56 -1.67
N MET A 90 6.40 -24.34 -2.13
CA MET A 90 5.62 -23.14 -1.81
C MET A 90 5.16 -22.46 -3.10
N THR A 91 3.92 -21.98 -3.11
CA THR A 91 3.42 -21.15 -4.22
C THR A 91 3.80 -19.70 -3.97
N SER A 92 4.48 -19.07 -4.93
CA SER A 92 4.81 -17.65 -4.90
C SER A 92 4.34 -16.95 -6.17
N ILE A 93 3.93 -15.70 -6.03
CA ILE A 93 3.61 -14.83 -7.17
C ILE A 93 4.91 -14.21 -7.67
N MET A 94 5.21 -14.40 -8.95
CA MET A 94 6.34 -13.77 -9.63
C MET A 94 5.86 -12.49 -10.31
N PHE A 95 5.79 -11.39 -9.57
CA PHE A 95 5.49 -10.06 -10.11
C PHE A 95 6.61 -9.10 -9.72
N THR A 96 7.28 -8.55 -10.73
CA THR A 96 8.47 -7.71 -10.52
C THR A 96 8.14 -6.22 -10.64
N PHE A 97 9.07 -5.37 -10.19
CA PHE A 97 8.97 -3.93 -10.44
C PHE A 97 8.90 -3.61 -11.93
N GLU A 98 9.61 -4.35 -12.79
CA GLU A 98 9.55 -4.15 -14.25
C GLU A 98 8.16 -4.48 -14.81
N ASP A 99 7.47 -5.49 -14.27
CA ASP A 99 6.10 -5.83 -14.66
C ASP A 99 5.12 -4.74 -14.20
N MET A 100 5.33 -4.17 -13.01
CA MET A 100 4.58 -3.02 -12.53
C MET A 100 4.76 -1.80 -13.44
N VAL A 101 5.99 -1.50 -13.88
CA VAL A 101 6.23 -0.40 -14.83
C VAL A 101 5.45 -0.64 -16.13
N LYS A 102 5.52 -1.84 -16.72
CA LYS A 102 4.77 -2.18 -17.94
C LYS A 102 3.25 -2.05 -17.75
N LEU A 103 2.74 -2.42 -16.56
CA LEU A 103 1.33 -2.27 -16.22
C LEU A 103 0.91 -0.78 -16.20
N LEU A 104 1.72 0.08 -15.58
CA LEU A 104 1.48 1.52 -15.50
C LEU A 104 1.61 2.24 -16.85
N GLU A 105 2.41 1.68 -17.77
CA GLU A 105 2.56 2.19 -19.14
C GLU A 105 1.53 1.60 -20.13
N SER A 106 0.64 0.73 -19.66
CA SER A 106 -0.38 0.11 -20.52
C SER A 106 -1.47 1.09 -20.95
N ASN A 107 -2.34 0.68 -21.88
CA ASN A 107 -3.45 1.51 -22.35
C ASN A 107 -4.56 1.71 -21.31
N ALA A 108 -4.57 0.91 -20.24
CA ALA A 108 -5.53 0.96 -19.15
C ALA A 108 -4.81 0.73 -17.82
N PRO A 109 -3.97 1.69 -17.38
CA PRO A 109 -3.24 1.55 -16.14
C PRO A 109 -4.20 1.64 -14.94
N PRO A 110 -3.90 0.93 -13.83
CA PRO A 110 -4.68 1.05 -12.60
C PRO A 110 -4.55 2.44 -11.98
N ASP A 111 -5.60 2.89 -11.29
CA ASP A 111 -5.61 4.15 -10.55
C ASP A 111 -4.89 4.05 -9.20
N ILE A 112 -5.00 2.88 -8.56
CA ILE A 112 -4.40 2.58 -7.26
C ILE A 112 -3.55 1.32 -7.40
N ILE A 113 -2.31 1.39 -6.94
CA ILE A 113 -1.41 0.24 -6.84
C ILE A 113 -0.87 0.11 -5.42
N SER A 114 -0.46 -1.11 -5.07
CA SER A 114 0.42 -1.33 -3.93
C SER A 114 1.86 -1.37 -4.41
N ILE A 115 2.75 -0.72 -3.66
CA ILE A 115 4.18 -0.70 -3.96
C ILE A 115 4.98 -0.93 -2.68
N SER A 116 6.06 -1.70 -2.79
CA SER A 116 6.98 -1.93 -1.68
C SER A 116 7.76 -0.65 -1.36
N PRO A 117 8.03 -0.32 -0.08
CA PRO A 117 8.89 0.80 0.28
C PRO A 117 10.27 0.76 -0.38
N GLY A 118 10.81 -0.44 -0.64
CA GLY A 118 12.10 -0.61 -1.32
C GLY A 118 12.12 -0.16 -2.77
N ASP A 119 10.96 -0.14 -3.43
CA ASP A 119 10.82 0.23 -4.85
C ASP A 119 10.55 1.74 -5.04
N LEU A 120 10.22 2.46 -3.98
CA LEU A 120 9.85 3.87 -4.04
C LEU A 120 10.95 4.77 -4.64
N PRO A 121 12.26 4.62 -4.32
CA PRO A 121 13.30 5.42 -4.97
C PRO A 121 13.36 5.21 -6.48
N LEU A 122 13.17 3.97 -6.95
CA LEU A 122 13.18 3.67 -8.37
C LEU A 122 11.92 4.20 -9.06
N ALA A 123 10.75 4.09 -8.42
CA ALA A 123 9.50 4.67 -8.90
C ALA A 123 9.59 6.20 -9.02
N GLU A 124 10.24 6.86 -8.06
CA GLU A 124 10.48 8.30 -8.07
C GLU A 124 11.41 8.71 -9.22
N SER A 125 12.51 7.98 -9.43
CA SER A 125 13.46 8.28 -10.51
C SER A 125 12.85 8.18 -11.91
N LYS A 126 11.74 7.44 -12.02
CA LYS A 126 10.96 7.24 -13.25
C LYS A 126 9.68 8.08 -13.29
N ASP A 127 9.41 8.90 -12.27
CA ASP A 127 8.21 9.74 -12.10
C ASP A 127 6.88 8.95 -12.28
N LEU A 128 6.82 7.73 -11.75
CA LEU A 128 5.68 6.82 -11.96
C LEU A 128 4.48 7.11 -11.05
N LEU A 129 4.69 7.78 -9.93
CA LEU A 129 3.68 7.91 -8.87
C LEU A 129 3.35 9.37 -8.59
N TYR A 130 2.06 9.62 -8.39
CA TYR A 130 1.57 10.95 -8.05
C TYR A 130 2.03 11.37 -6.66
N ASN A 131 2.45 12.63 -6.51
CA ASN A 131 2.78 13.18 -5.19
C ASN A 131 1.51 13.43 -4.39
N LEU A 132 1.21 12.53 -3.45
CA LEU A 132 -0.02 12.56 -2.65
C LEU A 132 -0.11 13.79 -1.74
N LEU A 133 1.00 14.49 -1.44
CA LEU A 133 0.96 15.78 -0.71
C LEU A 133 0.19 16.87 -1.47
N GLN A 134 -0.02 16.70 -2.77
CA GLN A 134 -0.82 17.62 -3.60
C GLN A 134 -2.33 17.40 -3.46
N ILE A 135 -2.76 16.29 -2.85
CA ILE A 135 -4.18 15.99 -2.63
C ILE A 135 -4.66 16.69 -1.36
N SER A 136 -5.85 17.29 -1.44
CA SER A 136 -6.50 17.92 -0.27
C SER A 136 -6.66 16.89 0.85
N GLY A 137 -6.25 17.26 2.08
CA GLY A 137 -6.31 16.36 3.24
C GLY A 137 -5.04 15.56 3.51
N ALA A 138 -4.10 15.43 2.55
CA ALA A 138 -2.84 14.73 2.79
C ALA A 138 -1.97 15.37 3.89
N LYS A 139 -2.17 16.66 4.18
CA LYS A 139 -1.49 17.34 5.30
C LYS A 139 -2.06 16.98 6.69
N LYS A 140 -3.20 16.26 6.75
CA LYS A 140 -3.89 15.86 7.98
C LYS A 140 -3.88 14.34 8.18
N MET A 141 -2.75 13.69 7.89
CA MET A 141 -2.59 12.26 8.15
C MET A 141 -2.21 12.04 9.61
N ASP A 142 -3.00 11.24 10.32
CA ASP A 142 -2.64 10.72 11.65
C ASP A 142 -1.80 9.44 11.49
N ILE A 143 -0.64 9.58 10.86
CA ILE A 143 0.33 8.51 10.65
C ILE A 143 1.64 8.95 11.29
N ASN A 144 2.25 8.03 12.04
CA ASN A 144 3.54 8.27 12.69
C ASN A 144 4.58 8.80 11.67
N LYS A 145 5.33 9.83 12.06
CA LYS A 145 6.27 10.53 11.17
C LYS A 145 7.30 9.59 10.55
N GLN A 146 7.87 8.68 11.33
CA GLN A 146 8.88 7.74 10.82
C GLN A 146 8.30 6.82 9.74
N ILE A 147 7.04 6.40 9.87
CA ILE A 147 6.34 5.62 8.84
C ILE A 147 6.06 6.46 7.59
N LEU A 148 5.64 7.73 7.75
CA LEU A 148 5.47 8.65 6.62
C LEU A 148 6.77 8.96 5.88
N ASP A 149 7.88 9.08 6.62
CA ASP A 149 9.20 9.33 6.04
C ASP A 149 9.62 8.16 5.13
N LEU A 150 9.29 6.91 5.47
CA LEU A 150 9.54 5.74 4.61
C LEU A 150 8.77 5.78 3.28
N ALA A 151 7.63 6.48 3.24
CA ALA A 151 6.83 6.67 2.04
C ALA A 151 7.15 7.97 1.27
N THR A 152 8.08 8.77 1.79
CA THR A 152 8.42 10.09 1.24
C THR A 152 9.81 10.08 0.61
N ILE A 153 9.87 10.18 -0.72
CA ILE A 153 11.13 10.25 -1.47
C ILE A 153 11.26 11.63 -2.09
N ASN A 154 12.41 12.28 -1.91
CA ASN A 154 12.71 13.61 -2.46
C ASN A 154 11.61 14.65 -2.16
N GLY A 155 10.99 14.57 -0.97
CA GLY A 155 9.91 15.47 -0.55
C GLY A 155 8.55 15.20 -1.20
N LYS A 156 8.41 14.13 -1.98
CA LYS A 156 7.13 13.65 -2.53
C LYS A 156 6.62 12.48 -1.69
N LEU A 157 5.37 12.52 -1.24
CA LEU A 157 4.73 11.35 -0.64
C LEU A 157 4.20 10.46 -1.77
N LEU A 158 4.80 9.29 -1.97
CA LEU A 158 4.55 8.46 -3.14
C LEU A 158 3.57 7.31 -2.89
N THR A 159 3.32 6.98 -1.63
CA THR A 159 2.33 5.98 -1.23
C THR A 159 1.72 6.34 0.13
N LEU A 160 0.54 5.82 0.44
CA LEU A 160 -0.08 5.93 1.76
C LEU A 160 0.17 4.64 2.56
N PRO A 161 0.98 4.70 3.63
CA PRO A 161 1.13 3.56 4.53
C PRO A 161 -0.20 3.20 5.18
N TYR A 162 -0.66 1.96 5.00
CA TYR A 162 -1.87 1.44 5.64
C TYR A 162 -1.57 0.37 6.70
N ALA A 163 -0.35 -0.16 6.73
CA ALA A 163 0.10 -1.16 7.69
C ALA A 163 1.60 -0.98 8.00
N ALA A 164 2.01 -1.42 9.18
CA ALA A 164 3.41 -1.53 9.58
C ALA A 164 3.69 -2.96 10.03
N ASN A 165 4.71 -3.58 9.44
CA ASN A 165 5.10 -4.96 9.71
C ASN A 165 6.48 -4.97 10.36
N PRO A 166 6.57 -4.78 11.69
CA PRO A 166 7.86 -4.83 12.38
C PRO A 166 8.41 -6.26 12.41
N ASN A 167 9.73 -6.39 12.33
CA ASN A 167 10.39 -7.67 12.58
C ASN A 167 10.22 -8.03 14.07
N ALA A 168 9.81 -9.26 14.33
CA ALA A 168 9.64 -9.78 15.69
C ALA A 168 10.14 -11.23 15.77
N ILE A 169 10.64 -11.61 16.95
CA ILE A 169 10.99 -13.00 17.25
C ILE A 169 9.75 -13.66 17.84
N PHE A 170 9.20 -14.64 17.12
CA PHE A 170 8.16 -15.53 17.62
C PHE A 170 8.82 -16.83 18.09
N PHE A 171 8.40 -17.34 19.24
CA PHE A 171 8.93 -18.58 19.80
C PHE A 171 7.82 -19.45 20.39
N ASN A 172 8.03 -20.77 20.36
CA ASN A 172 7.15 -21.73 21.01
C ASN A 172 7.57 -21.88 22.47
N LYS A 173 6.70 -21.49 23.40
CA LYS A 173 6.98 -21.54 24.85
C LYS A 173 7.29 -22.96 25.32
N ASN A 174 6.59 -23.97 24.82
CA ASN A 174 6.77 -25.36 25.24
C ASN A 174 8.19 -25.85 24.91
N ILE A 175 8.71 -25.50 23.72
CA ILE A 175 10.08 -25.85 23.31
C ILE A 175 11.12 -25.22 24.26
N PHE A 176 10.90 -23.97 24.67
CA PHE A 176 11.78 -23.29 25.62
C PHE A 176 11.69 -23.90 27.03
N ASP A 177 10.48 -24.24 27.48
CA ASP A 177 10.23 -24.86 28.79
C ASP A 177 10.88 -26.24 28.90
N GLU A 178 10.72 -27.08 27.87
CA GLU A 178 11.32 -28.41 27.77
C GLU A 178 12.85 -28.37 27.75
N ALA A 179 13.43 -27.39 27.06
CA ALA A 179 14.88 -27.17 27.02
C ALA A 179 15.41 -26.46 28.27
N HIS A 180 14.54 -26.05 29.19
CA HIS A 180 14.87 -25.23 30.36
C HIS A 180 15.66 -23.95 30.00
N ILE A 181 15.32 -23.32 28.88
CA ILE A 181 15.94 -22.09 28.40
C ILE A 181 15.03 -20.90 28.74
N PRO A 182 15.56 -19.82 29.36
CA PRO A 182 14.79 -18.61 29.60
C PRO A 182 14.21 -18.02 28.32
N TYR A 183 13.00 -17.47 28.40
CA TYR A 183 12.35 -16.84 27.26
C TYR A 183 13.11 -15.58 26.79
N PRO A 184 13.07 -15.26 25.48
CA PRO A 184 13.63 -14.01 24.97
C PRO A 184 13.02 -12.80 25.67
N GLN A 185 13.86 -11.92 26.23
CA GLN A 185 13.43 -10.67 26.86
C GLN A 185 13.45 -9.47 25.90
N GLY A 186 13.91 -9.67 24.65
CA GLY A 186 13.94 -8.67 23.59
C GLY A 186 15.25 -7.85 23.51
N ASP A 187 16.20 -8.11 24.39
CA ASP A 187 17.51 -7.45 24.49
C ASP A 187 18.68 -8.32 24.01
N TRP A 188 18.40 -9.47 23.39
CA TRP A 188 19.42 -10.37 22.88
C TRP A 188 20.28 -9.72 21.80
N THR A 189 21.59 -9.97 21.92
CA THR A 189 22.54 -9.85 20.82
C THR A 189 22.31 -10.99 19.82
N TRP A 190 22.78 -10.79 18.57
CA TRP A 190 22.78 -11.85 17.55
C TRP A 190 23.57 -13.09 17.98
N GLU A 191 24.58 -12.93 18.83
CA GLU A 191 25.36 -14.04 19.36
C GLU A 191 24.56 -14.86 20.37
N GLU A 192 23.85 -14.19 21.29
CA GLU A 192 22.95 -14.87 22.23
C GLU A 192 21.80 -15.57 21.50
N PHE A 193 21.21 -14.93 20.49
CA PHE A 193 20.21 -15.56 19.63
C PHE A 193 20.75 -16.84 18.97
N ARG A 194 21.96 -16.79 18.40
CA ARG A 194 22.62 -17.95 17.78
C ARG A 194 22.90 -19.06 18.80
N ASP A 195 23.34 -18.71 19.99
CA ASP A 195 23.68 -19.68 21.04
C ASP A 195 22.44 -20.36 21.62
N VAL A 196 21.34 -19.60 21.82
CA VAL A 196 20.03 -20.16 22.16
C VAL A 196 19.53 -21.08 21.04
N SER A 197 19.64 -20.66 19.78
CA SER A 197 19.22 -21.47 18.62
C SER A 197 19.95 -22.81 18.56
N LYS A 198 21.27 -22.83 18.84
CA LYS A 198 22.06 -24.07 18.91
C LYS A 198 21.62 -24.99 20.03
N LYS A 199 21.34 -24.44 21.22
CA LYS A 199 20.86 -25.22 22.38
C LYS A 199 19.50 -25.85 22.09
N LEU A 200 18.59 -25.09 21.50
CA LEU A 200 17.28 -25.59 21.08
C LEU A 200 17.40 -26.68 20.01
N GLY A 201 18.24 -26.48 18.99
CA GLY A 201 18.45 -27.46 17.91
C GLY A 201 19.13 -28.77 18.36
N ALA A 202 19.88 -28.74 19.47
CA ALA A 202 20.49 -29.94 20.05
C ALA A 202 19.56 -30.71 21.00
N THR A 203 18.42 -30.12 21.39
CA THR A 203 17.43 -30.76 22.26
C THR A 203 16.55 -31.67 21.42
N PRO A 204 16.40 -32.98 21.73
CA PRO A 204 15.48 -33.86 21.02
C PRO A 204 14.04 -33.45 21.36
N ILE A 205 13.48 -32.58 20.53
CA ILE A 205 12.08 -32.15 20.66
C ILE A 205 11.24 -33.19 19.91
N PRO A 206 10.22 -33.83 20.53
CA PRO A 206 9.28 -34.64 19.77
C PRO A 206 8.64 -33.74 18.71
N MET A 207 8.84 -34.05 17.44
CA MET A 207 8.19 -33.32 16.36
C MET A 207 6.69 -33.33 16.64
N LEU A 208 6.07 -32.14 16.61
CA LEU A 208 4.62 -32.00 16.71
C LEU A 208 4.01 -32.81 15.55
N THR A 209 3.53 -34.02 15.86
CA THR A 209 2.75 -34.87 14.95
C THR A 209 1.34 -34.35 14.82
#